data_AF-A0A233HR78-F1
#
_entry.id   AF-A0A233HR78-F1
#
_cell.length_a   1.000
_cell.length_b   1.000
_cell.length_c   1.000
_cell.angle_alpha   90.00
_cell.angle_beta   90.00
_cell.angle_gamma   90.00
#
_symmetry.space_group_name_H-M   'P 1'
#
loop_
_entity.id
_entity.type
_entity.pdbx_description
1 polymer ?
#
loop_
_entity_poly.entity_id
_entity_poly.type
_entity_poly.pdbx_seq_one_letter_code
_entity_poly.pdbx_strand_id
1 'polypeptide(L)'
;MAHPNRAQRGVALIVILLLLAIMVSIAATMSERLFTQFQRANNQISYQQAYWYSVGSEALAKVAIEQSYKDNETINLSQPWAMKEQTYPLDYGTLKGRILDKQACFNLNVLSRARPAAGSVEKPYLVQVLQRLLEELEVDSYQAEVIADSAWEYIDGDSDVQSSYGVEDSQYESMSPAYLAANSLLADNSELRAVQQVSGDVMNKIAPYICTLPTDDWRLNINTLEPDHAKLLVAMFSPHLSEGDAKNLLESRPFDGWASVDNFLAEAALAAVESKVKEEAKQYLAVDSAYFELDAQILVDDSRVRIRSLLFSDNRETATVIRRRFGGISERVSDRSAE
;
A
#
# COMPACT_ATOMS: atom_id res chain seq x y z
N MET A 1 75.69 41.83 46.68
CA MET A 1 74.23 41.83 46.42
C MET A 1 73.88 40.52 45.73
N ALA A 2 73.34 39.55 46.48
CA ALA A 2 72.91 38.27 45.95
C ALA A 2 71.38 38.29 45.87
N HIS A 3 70.82 38.33 44.65
CA HIS A 3 69.40 38.09 44.43
C HIS A 3 69.15 36.58 44.46
N PRO A 4 68.24 36.08 45.32
CA PRO A 4 67.89 34.67 45.31
C PRO A 4 67.07 34.37 44.05
N ASN A 5 67.52 33.40 43.26
CA ASN A 5 66.77 32.84 42.15
C ASN A 5 65.53 32.12 42.72
N ARG A 6 64.36 32.77 42.67
CA ARG A 6 63.08 32.13 42.99
C ARG A 6 62.78 31.08 41.91
N ALA A 7 62.98 29.81 42.24
CA ALA A 7 62.61 28.71 41.36
C ALA A 7 61.10 28.71 41.07
N GLN A 8 60.77 28.64 39.78
CA GLN A 8 59.42 28.65 39.21
C GLN A 8 58.62 27.38 39.58
N ARG A 9 58.15 27.26 40.82
CA ARG A 9 57.33 26.11 41.29
C ARG A 9 55.86 26.15 40.84
N GLY A 10 55.36 27.28 40.37
CA GLY A 10 53.97 27.42 39.88
C GLY A 10 53.75 27.00 38.43
N VAL A 11 54.73 27.23 37.55
CA VAL A 11 54.62 26.92 36.11
C VAL A 11 54.61 25.41 35.86
N ALA A 12 55.46 24.66 36.56
CA ALA A 12 55.50 23.20 36.44
C ALA A 12 54.17 22.54 36.87
N LEU A 13 53.51 23.04 37.91
CA LEU A 13 52.22 22.53 38.36
C LEU A 13 51.12 22.83 37.34
N ILE A 14 51.09 24.04 36.76
CA ILE A 14 50.14 24.41 35.72
C ILE A 14 50.33 23.53 34.48
N VAL A 15 51.57 23.26 34.07
CA VAL A 15 51.86 22.38 32.94
C VAL A 15 51.40 20.94 33.21
N ILE A 16 51.65 20.40 34.41
CA ILE A 16 51.19 19.06 34.79
C ILE A 16 49.66 18.99 34.82
N LEU A 17 48.98 19.99 35.39
CA LEU A 17 47.51 20.04 35.41
C LEU A 17 46.93 20.18 34.00
N LEU A 18 47.58 20.95 33.12
CA LEU A 18 47.17 21.08 31.73
C LEU A 18 47.36 19.77 30.96
N LEU A 19 48.48 19.06 31.17
CA LEU A 19 48.70 17.73 30.59
C LEU A 19 47.68 16.71 31.11
N LEU A 20 47.39 16.72 32.42
CA LEU A 20 46.35 15.87 33.02
C LEU A 20 44.97 16.17 32.43
N ALA A 21 44.60 17.45 32.31
CA ALA A 21 43.33 17.86 31.72
C ALA A 21 43.20 17.43 30.25
N ILE A 22 44.27 17.51 29.47
CA ILE A 22 44.31 17.02 28.08
C ILE A 22 44.17 15.49 28.05
N MET A 23 44.91 14.76 28.89
CA MET A 23 44.83 13.30 28.95
C MET A 23 43.42 12.83 29.33
N VAL A 24 42.79 13.46 30.32
CA VAL A 24 41.41 13.15 30.73
C VAL A 24 40.43 13.47 29.60
N SER A 25 40.58 14.60 28.92
CA SER A 25 39.73 14.97 27.77
C SER A 25 39.84 13.97 26.62
N ILE A 26 41.06 13.51 26.30
CA ILE A 26 41.28 12.49 25.26
C ILE A 26 40.66 11.16 25.67
N ALA A 27 40.87 10.72 26.92
CA ALA A 27 40.29 9.48 27.41
C ALA A 27 38.76 9.51 27.41
N ALA A 28 38.15 10.64 27.82
CA ALA A 28 36.69 10.82 27.82
C ALA A 28 36.11 10.74 26.40
N THR A 29 36.70 11.45 25.43
CA THR A 29 36.26 11.44 24.03
C THR A 29 36.43 10.06 23.37
N MET A 30 37.50 9.33 23.69
CA MET A 30 37.66 7.94 23.25
C MET A 30 36.59 7.01 23.82
N SER A 31 36.26 7.14 25.12
CA SER A 31 35.23 6.31 25.75
C SER A 31 33.83 6.59 25.19
N GLU A 32 33.50 7.86 24.97
CA GLU A 32 32.24 8.27 24.34
C GLU A 32 32.10 7.68 22.92
N ARG A 33 33.19 7.74 22.14
CA ARG A 33 33.24 7.15 20.80
C ARG A 33 33.06 5.64 20.84
N LEU A 34 33.72 4.94 21.76
CA LEU A 34 33.57 3.50 21.93
C LEU A 34 32.12 3.11 22.29
N PHE A 35 31.51 3.82 23.24
CA PHE A 35 30.12 3.57 23.62
C PHE A 35 29.16 3.81 22.45
N THR A 36 29.35 4.92 21.71
CA THR A 36 28.55 5.22 20.52
C THR A 36 28.72 4.17 19.42
N GLN A 37 29.95 3.70 19.19
CA GLN A 37 30.22 2.64 18.22
C GLN A 37 29.57 1.32 18.62
N PHE A 38 29.61 0.98 19.91
CA PHE A 38 28.96 -0.21 20.44
C PHE A 38 27.45 -0.16 20.24
N GLN A 39 26.80 0.96 20.58
CA GLN A 39 25.36 1.14 20.36
C GLN A 39 24.97 1.05 18.88
N ARG A 40 25.77 1.66 17.99
CA ARG A 40 25.56 1.53 16.54
C ARG A 40 25.70 0.09 16.06
N ALA A 41 26.69 -0.64 16.54
CA ALA A 41 26.89 -2.04 16.19
C ALA A 41 25.71 -2.91 16.67
N ASN A 42 25.24 -2.71 17.89
CA ASN A 42 24.07 -3.42 18.41
C ASN A 42 22.82 -3.12 17.59
N ASN A 43 22.51 -1.84 17.32
CA ASN A 43 21.36 -1.46 16.49
C ASN A 43 21.45 -2.05 15.08
N GLN A 44 22.65 -2.11 14.50
CA GLN A 44 22.86 -2.75 13.20
C GLN A 44 22.55 -4.25 13.24
N ILE A 45 22.97 -4.94 14.30
CA ILE A 45 22.68 -6.37 14.50
C ILE A 45 21.18 -6.59 14.73
N SER A 46 20.54 -5.85 15.63
CA SER A 46 19.11 -5.97 15.92
C SER A 46 18.26 -5.64 14.68
N TYR A 47 18.66 -4.65 13.86
CA TYR A 47 18.01 -4.36 12.58
C TYR A 47 18.16 -5.52 11.58
N GLN A 48 19.35 -6.11 11.45
CA GLN A 48 19.57 -7.27 10.59
C GLN A 48 18.75 -8.49 11.05
N GLN A 49 18.65 -8.71 12.35
CA GLN A 49 17.80 -9.76 12.92
C GLN A 49 16.33 -9.52 12.59
N ALA A 50 15.84 -8.29 12.78
CA ALA A 50 14.47 -7.91 12.43
C ALA A 50 14.17 -8.08 10.93
N TYR A 51 15.14 -7.77 10.06
CA TYR A 51 15.04 -8.04 8.62
C TYR A 51 14.91 -9.54 8.34
N TRP A 52 15.72 -10.40 8.94
CA TRP A 52 15.61 -11.86 8.72
C TRP A 52 14.30 -12.43 9.26
N TYR A 53 13.80 -11.93 10.39
CA TYR A 53 12.45 -12.27 10.84
C TYR A 53 11.36 -11.82 9.87
N SER A 54 11.55 -10.68 9.18
CA SER A 54 10.62 -10.24 8.12
C SER A 54 10.60 -11.18 6.91
N VAL A 55 11.76 -11.75 6.54
CA VAL A 55 11.82 -12.79 5.50
C VAL A 55 11.19 -14.11 6.01
N GLY A 56 11.35 -14.43 7.28
CA GLY A 56 10.68 -15.57 7.92
C GLY A 56 9.16 -15.44 7.91
N SER A 57 8.62 -14.24 8.15
CA SER A 57 7.17 -14.00 8.12
C SER A 57 6.60 -14.11 6.70
N GLU A 58 7.36 -13.74 5.66
CA GLU A 58 6.99 -14.02 4.27
C GLU A 58 6.87 -15.53 4.01
N ALA A 59 7.81 -16.34 4.51
CA ALA A 59 7.75 -17.79 4.36
C ALA A 59 6.52 -18.39 5.05
N LEU A 60 6.17 -17.90 6.24
CA LEU A 60 4.95 -18.30 6.94
C LEU A 60 3.68 -17.90 6.16
N ALA A 61 3.66 -16.68 5.60
CA ALA A 61 2.54 -16.20 4.80
C ALA A 61 2.32 -17.05 3.55
N LYS A 62 3.40 -17.47 2.87
CA LYS A 62 3.31 -18.41 1.73
C LYS A 62 2.63 -19.71 2.12
N VAL A 63 3.06 -20.33 3.22
CA VAL A 63 2.45 -21.58 3.71
C VAL A 63 0.95 -21.39 3.97
N ALA A 64 0.55 -20.28 4.58
CA ALA A 64 -0.87 -19.99 4.84
C ALA A 64 -1.70 -19.85 3.55
N ILE A 65 -1.17 -19.14 2.54
CA ILE A 65 -1.83 -18.94 1.24
C ILE A 65 -1.89 -20.25 0.43
N GLU A 66 -0.78 -20.98 0.36
CA GLU A 66 -0.71 -22.27 -0.35
C GLU A 66 -1.62 -23.32 0.29
N GLN A 67 -1.78 -23.28 1.62
CA GLN A 67 -2.72 -24.14 2.33
C GLN A 67 -4.17 -23.77 2.01
N SER A 68 -4.52 -22.47 1.93
CA SER A 68 -5.88 -22.07 1.57
C SER A 68 -6.29 -22.54 0.17
N TYR A 69 -5.37 -22.56 -0.78
CA TYR A 69 -5.64 -23.09 -2.12
C TYR A 69 -5.91 -24.59 -2.14
N LYS A 70 -5.25 -25.36 -1.27
CA LYS A 70 -5.45 -26.81 -1.17
C LYS A 70 -6.78 -27.16 -0.51
N ASP A 71 -7.18 -26.38 0.48
CA ASP A 71 -8.33 -26.70 1.33
C ASP A 71 -9.66 -26.15 0.78
N ASN A 72 -9.62 -25.17 -0.13
CA ASN A 72 -10.81 -24.46 -0.62
C ASN A 72 -10.75 -24.25 -2.13
N GLU A 73 -11.91 -24.06 -2.77
CA GLU A 73 -12.03 -23.68 -4.19
C GLU A 73 -12.07 -22.15 -4.40
N THR A 74 -12.42 -21.39 -3.38
CA THR A 74 -12.49 -19.92 -3.38
C THR A 74 -11.45 -19.33 -2.43
N ILE A 75 -11.23 -18.01 -2.49
CA ILE A 75 -10.47 -17.26 -1.47
C ILE A 75 -11.44 -16.36 -0.73
N ASN A 76 -11.53 -16.53 0.58
CA ASN A 76 -12.53 -15.86 1.43
C ASN A 76 -11.97 -15.54 2.82
N LEU A 77 -12.74 -14.81 3.64
CA LEU A 77 -12.30 -14.36 4.97
C LEU A 77 -12.44 -15.41 6.11
N SER A 78 -13.05 -16.58 5.87
CA SER A 78 -13.09 -17.66 6.89
C SER A 78 -11.78 -18.47 6.94
N GLN A 79 -10.92 -18.29 5.94
CA GLN A 79 -9.68 -19.04 5.78
C GLN A 79 -8.59 -18.63 6.77
N PRO A 80 -7.67 -19.55 7.14
CA PRO A 80 -6.62 -19.29 8.12
C PRO A 80 -5.68 -18.12 7.80
N TRP A 81 -5.48 -17.75 6.54
CA TRP A 81 -4.65 -16.60 6.17
C TRP A 81 -5.31 -15.26 6.56
N ALA A 82 -6.64 -15.19 6.59
CA ALA A 82 -7.43 -13.98 6.78
C ALA A 82 -7.61 -13.59 8.26
N MET A 83 -6.75 -14.09 9.15
CA MET A 83 -6.78 -13.71 10.55
C MET A 83 -6.50 -12.21 10.72
N LYS A 84 -7.28 -11.57 11.60
CA LYS A 84 -6.96 -10.22 12.07
C LYS A 84 -5.55 -10.19 12.65
N GLU A 85 -4.98 -8.99 12.70
CA GLU A 85 -3.61 -8.75 13.12
C GLU A 85 -3.20 -9.56 14.36
N GLN A 86 -2.29 -10.52 14.17
CA GLN A 86 -1.80 -11.41 15.22
C GLN A 86 -0.43 -10.97 15.70
N THR A 87 -0.11 -11.29 16.96
CA THR A 87 1.21 -11.08 17.54
C THR A 87 1.86 -12.43 17.85
N TYR A 88 3.03 -12.66 17.26
CA TYR A 88 3.84 -13.86 17.44
C TYR A 88 5.09 -13.50 18.26
N PRO A 89 5.39 -14.24 19.34
CA PRO A 89 6.64 -14.07 20.06
C PRO A 89 7.81 -14.56 19.20
N LEU A 90 8.90 -13.80 19.20
CA LEU A 90 10.17 -14.16 18.56
C LEU A 90 11.27 -14.19 19.63
N ASP A 91 12.40 -14.80 19.32
CA ASP A 91 13.58 -14.65 20.17
C ASP A 91 13.99 -13.17 20.14
N TYR A 92 14.02 -12.53 21.32
CA TYR A 92 14.36 -11.12 21.52
C TYR A 92 13.41 -10.11 20.87
N GLY A 93 12.17 -10.51 20.56
CA GLY A 93 11.27 -9.62 19.83
C GLY A 93 9.82 -10.09 19.70
N THR A 94 9.07 -9.33 18.91
CA THR A 94 7.70 -9.67 18.51
C THR A 94 7.48 -9.38 17.04
N LEU A 95 6.70 -10.24 16.38
CA LEU A 95 6.15 -10.02 15.04
C LEU A 95 4.67 -9.72 15.20
N LYS A 96 4.22 -8.59 14.65
CA LYS A 96 2.81 -8.23 14.56
C LYS A 96 2.45 -8.05 13.10
N GLY A 97 1.41 -8.70 12.60
CA GLY A 97 1.06 -8.56 11.18
C GLY A 97 -0.21 -9.27 10.77
N ARG A 98 -0.58 -9.05 9.52
CA ARG A 98 -1.75 -9.64 8.85
C ARG A 98 -1.47 -9.86 7.36
N ILE A 99 -2.24 -10.75 6.77
CA ILE A 99 -2.28 -10.95 5.31
C ILE A 99 -3.58 -10.32 4.81
N LEU A 100 -3.50 -9.61 3.67
CA LEU A 100 -4.62 -8.95 3.02
C LEU A 100 -4.74 -9.48 1.60
N ASP A 101 -5.96 -9.76 1.14
CA ASP A 101 -6.22 -9.98 -0.28
C ASP A 101 -6.08 -8.64 -1.04
N LYS A 102 -5.22 -8.60 -2.06
CA LYS A 102 -5.01 -7.42 -2.90
C LYS A 102 -5.83 -7.41 -4.17
N GLN A 103 -6.75 -8.35 -4.32
CA GLN A 103 -7.82 -8.31 -5.30
C GLN A 103 -9.15 -7.82 -4.72
N ALA A 104 -9.19 -7.35 -3.47
CA ALA A 104 -10.35 -6.73 -2.85
C ALA A 104 -10.43 -5.20 -3.08
N CYS A 105 -10.01 -4.72 -4.25
CA CYS A 105 -9.87 -3.30 -4.59
C CYS A 105 -9.97 -3.08 -6.11
N PHE A 106 -10.20 -1.84 -6.53
CA PHE A 106 -10.11 -1.43 -7.93
C PHE A 106 -8.65 -1.35 -8.38
N ASN A 107 -8.22 -2.25 -9.26
CA ASN A 107 -6.86 -2.23 -9.80
C ASN A 107 -6.74 -1.16 -10.89
N LEU A 108 -6.08 -0.03 -10.61
CA LEU A 108 -5.90 1.08 -11.56
C LEU A 108 -5.27 0.64 -12.89
N ASN A 109 -4.40 -0.38 -12.84
CA ASN A 109 -3.70 -0.89 -14.01
C ASN A 109 -4.62 -1.53 -15.05
N VAL A 110 -5.89 -1.79 -14.72
CA VAL A 110 -6.93 -2.19 -15.68
C VAL A 110 -7.22 -1.10 -16.72
N LEU A 111 -6.92 0.16 -16.42
CA LEU A 111 -7.17 1.27 -17.35
C LEU A 111 -6.27 1.19 -18.58
N SER A 112 -5.11 0.54 -18.50
CA SER A 112 -4.22 0.33 -19.66
C SER A 112 -4.90 -0.40 -20.82
N ARG A 113 -5.86 -1.29 -20.53
CA ARG A 113 -6.66 -2.03 -21.52
C ARG A 113 -8.02 -1.39 -21.81
N ALA A 114 -8.38 -0.29 -21.15
CA ALA A 114 -9.64 0.38 -21.38
C ALA A 114 -9.64 0.99 -22.78
N ARG A 115 -10.64 0.62 -23.58
CA ARG A 115 -10.82 1.13 -24.96
C ARG A 115 -12.29 1.48 -25.16
N PRO A 116 -12.59 2.59 -25.86
CA PRO A 116 -13.97 2.88 -26.25
C PRO A 116 -14.54 1.75 -27.10
N ALA A 117 -15.84 1.51 -26.99
CA ALA A 117 -16.50 0.60 -27.91
C ALA A 117 -16.34 1.14 -29.36
N ALA A 118 -16.17 0.25 -30.33
CA ALA A 118 -15.92 0.64 -31.71
C ALA A 118 -17.01 1.60 -32.23
N GLY A 119 -16.61 2.82 -32.60
CA GLY A 119 -17.53 3.87 -33.07
C GLY A 119 -18.34 4.57 -31.98
N SER A 120 -18.06 4.30 -30.70
CA SER A 120 -18.65 5.02 -29.58
C SER A 120 -17.78 6.21 -29.17
N VAL A 121 -18.43 7.30 -28.76
CA VAL A 121 -17.80 8.46 -28.10
C VAL A 121 -17.95 8.33 -26.57
N GLU A 122 -18.61 7.27 -26.09
CA GLU A 122 -18.76 7.03 -24.66
C GLU A 122 -17.46 6.53 -24.04
N LYS A 123 -17.22 6.98 -22.81
CA LYS A 123 -16.07 6.54 -22.00
C LYS A 123 -16.13 5.03 -21.77
N PRO A 124 -14.99 4.32 -21.76
CA PRO A 124 -14.96 2.90 -21.43
C PRO A 124 -15.57 2.64 -20.04
N TYR A 125 -16.22 1.49 -19.86
CA TYR A 125 -16.84 1.09 -18.58
C TYR A 125 -15.91 1.27 -17.38
N LEU A 126 -14.64 0.85 -17.49
CA LEU A 126 -13.65 0.94 -16.41
C LEU A 126 -13.33 2.38 -15.98
N VAL A 127 -13.30 3.31 -16.94
CA VAL A 127 -13.09 4.75 -16.68
C VAL A 127 -14.32 5.31 -15.97
N GLN A 128 -15.52 4.90 -16.41
CA GLN A 128 -16.76 5.27 -15.72
C GLN A 128 -16.80 4.74 -14.28
N VAL A 129 -16.35 3.50 -14.01
CA VAL A 129 -16.28 2.96 -12.65
C VAL A 129 -15.36 3.80 -11.76
N LEU A 130 -14.18 4.22 -12.25
CA LEU A 130 -13.29 5.09 -11.49
C LEU A 130 -13.94 6.46 -11.20
N GLN A 131 -14.56 7.07 -12.21
CA GLN A 131 -15.28 8.33 -12.04
C GLN A 131 -16.39 8.20 -11.00
N ARG A 132 -17.25 7.17 -11.10
CA ARG A 132 -18.35 6.94 -10.15
C ARG A 132 -17.84 6.68 -8.75
N LEU A 133 -16.76 5.92 -8.60
CA LEU A 133 -16.15 5.70 -7.29
C LEU A 133 -15.70 7.00 -6.65
N LEU A 134 -15.08 7.91 -7.41
CA LEU A 134 -14.69 9.24 -6.92
C LEU A 134 -15.91 10.07 -6.51
N GLU A 135 -16.98 10.06 -7.29
CA GLU A 135 -18.24 10.76 -6.97
C GLU A 135 -18.87 10.20 -5.69
N GLU A 136 -18.93 8.88 -5.52
CA GLU A 136 -19.41 8.23 -4.28
C GLU A 136 -18.53 8.54 -3.06
N LEU A 137 -17.26 8.90 -3.28
CA LEU A 137 -16.34 9.38 -2.26
C LEU A 137 -16.42 10.89 -2.02
N GLU A 138 -17.49 11.53 -2.50
CA GLU A 138 -17.75 12.96 -2.33
C GLU A 138 -16.65 13.82 -2.95
N VAL A 139 -16.07 13.37 -4.07
CA VAL A 139 -15.27 14.22 -4.95
C VAL A 139 -16.24 14.92 -5.91
N ASP A 140 -16.04 16.22 -6.13
CA ASP A 140 -16.86 17.00 -7.05
C ASP A 140 -16.90 16.33 -8.43
N SER A 141 -18.06 16.27 -9.09
CA SER A 141 -18.26 15.49 -10.32
C SER A 141 -17.33 15.94 -11.45
N TYR A 142 -17.05 17.24 -11.58
CA TYR A 142 -16.09 17.73 -12.57
C TYR A 142 -14.67 17.26 -12.23
N GLN A 143 -14.27 17.36 -10.96
CA GLN A 143 -12.96 16.88 -10.52
C GLN A 143 -12.82 15.35 -10.69
N ALA A 144 -13.86 14.59 -10.37
CA ALA A 144 -13.91 13.14 -10.55
C ALA A 144 -13.74 12.74 -12.01
N GLU A 145 -14.39 13.47 -12.92
CA GLU A 145 -14.27 13.28 -14.36
C GLU A 145 -12.85 13.58 -14.87
N VAL A 146 -12.26 14.71 -14.48
CA VAL A 146 -10.88 15.07 -14.85
C VAL A 146 -9.90 14.01 -14.36
N ILE A 147 -10.03 13.55 -13.12
CA ILE A 147 -9.14 12.52 -12.55
C ILE A 147 -9.29 11.20 -13.29
N ALA A 148 -10.53 10.75 -13.56
CA ALA A 148 -10.75 9.47 -14.23
C ALA A 148 -10.19 9.46 -15.66
N ASP A 149 -10.43 10.54 -16.41
CA ASP A 149 -9.89 10.72 -17.75
C ASP A 149 -8.36 10.81 -17.71
N SER A 150 -7.79 11.64 -16.83
CA SER A 150 -6.34 11.80 -16.73
C SER A 150 -5.65 10.54 -16.23
N ALA A 151 -6.27 9.74 -15.36
CA ALA A 151 -5.73 8.47 -14.90
C ALA A 151 -5.74 7.41 -16.01
N TRP A 152 -6.71 7.49 -16.91
CA TRP A 152 -6.75 6.61 -18.08
C TRP A 152 -5.60 6.93 -19.04
N GLU A 153 -5.45 8.19 -19.47
CA GLU A 153 -4.36 8.59 -20.38
C GLU A 153 -2.99 8.36 -19.73
N TYR A 154 -2.83 8.67 -18.43
CA TYR A 154 -1.56 8.48 -17.72
C TYR A 154 -1.04 7.03 -17.70
N ILE A 155 -1.94 6.06 -17.83
CA ILE A 155 -1.67 4.61 -17.70
C ILE A 155 -1.69 3.90 -19.06
N ASP A 156 -2.39 4.44 -20.04
CA ASP A 156 -2.46 3.80 -21.35
C ASP A 156 -1.09 3.80 -22.06
N GLY A 157 -0.99 3.07 -23.18
CA GLY A 157 0.32 2.77 -23.76
C GLY A 157 0.83 3.81 -24.74
N ASP A 158 0.08 4.89 -24.97
CA ASP A 158 0.38 5.87 -26.01
C ASP A 158 0.49 7.28 -25.43
N SER A 159 0.22 8.31 -26.22
CA SER A 159 0.31 9.71 -25.78
C SER A 159 -0.75 10.56 -26.47
N ASP A 160 -1.81 9.89 -26.96
CA ASP A 160 -2.91 10.50 -27.68
C ASP A 160 -4.05 10.76 -26.69
N VAL A 161 -4.43 12.03 -26.53
CA VAL A 161 -5.60 12.38 -25.71
C VAL A 161 -6.88 11.92 -26.43
N GLN A 162 -7.58 10.94 -25.86
CA GLN A 162 -8.81 10.33 -26.39
C GLN A 162 -10.06 10.70 -25.58
N SER A 163 -9.88 11.25 -24.39
CA SER A 163 -10.95 11.67 -23.48
C SER A 163 -11.18 13.20 -23.49
N SER A 164 -12.30 13.64 -22.91
CA SER A 164 -12.69 15.06 -22.91
C SER A 164 -11.80 15.94 -22.03
N TYR A 165 -11.35 15.39 -20.90
CA TYR A 165 -10.56 16.12 -19.90
C TYR A 165 -9.22 15.47 -19.57
N GLY A 166 -8.86 14.38 -20.26
CA GLY A 166 -7.58 13.72 -20.08
C GLY A 166 -6.44 14.58 -20.57
N VAL A 167 -5.25 14.28 -20.04
CA VAL A 167 -4.04 15.02 -20.32
C VAL A 167 -2.86 14.08 -20.43
N GLU A 168 -1.89 14.53 -21.22
CA GLU A 168 -0.68 13.81 -21.57
C GLU A 168 0.56 14.62 -21.20
N ASP A 169 1.72 14.20 -21.69
CA ASP A 169 3.04 14.80 -21.47
C ASP A 169 3.03 16.33 -21.39
N SER A 170 2.39 17.03 -22.34
CA SER A 170 2.37 18.50 -22.36
C SER A 170 1.86 19.15 -21.07
N GLN A 171 0.89 18.52 -20.39
CA GLN A 171 0.37 19.00 -19.11
C GLN A 171 1.35 18.69 -17.98
N TYR A 172 1.92 17.49 -17.93
CA TYR A 172 2.84 17.07 -16.89
C TYR A 172 4.19 17.80 -16.96
N GLU A 173 4.66 18.14 -18.17
CA GLU A 173 5.85 18.96 -18.40
C GLU A 173 5.67 20.40 -17.90
N SER A 174 4.43 20.89 -17.87
CA SER A 174 4.10 22.22 -17.35
C SER A 174 4.02 22.28 -15.82
N MET A 175 4.03 21.13 -15.14
CA MET A 175 3.97 21.04 -13.68
C MET A 175 5.33 21.33 -13.03
N SER A 176 5.32 21.51 -11.70
CA SER A 176 6.53 21.70 -10.90
C SER A 176 6.58 20.68 -9.75
N PRO A 177 7.55 19.75 -9.75
CA PRO A 177 8.54 19.50 -10.81
C PRO A 177 7.87 19.03 -12.11
N ALA A 178 8.55 19.22 -13.25
CA ALA A 178 8.11 18.71 -14.55
C ALA A 178 8.43 17.22 -14.68
N TYR A 179 7.52 16.45 -15.28
CA TYR A 179 7.66 15.02 -15.57
C TYR A 179 6.78 14.63 -16.76
N LEU A 180 6.84 13.36 -17.16
CA LEU A 180 6.04 12.81 -18.26
C LEU A 180 4.94 11.90 -17.72
N ALA A 181 3.94 11.61 -18.56
CA ALA A 181 3.00 10.55 -18.28
C ALA A 181 3.73 9.20 -18.13
N ALA A 182 3.16 8.27 -17.35
CA ALA A 182 3.84 6.99 -17.11
C ALA A 182 3.82 6.10 -18.37
N ASN A 183 2.74 6.17 -19.13
CA ASN A 183 2.46 5.41 -20.35
C ASN A 183 2.73 3.91 -20.19
N SER A 184 2.40 3.41 -19.00
CA SER A 184 2.71 2.08 -18.50
C SER A 184 1.90 1.80 -17.24
N LEU A 185 1.85 0.53 -16.84
CA LEU A 185 1.28 0.11 -15.56
C LEU A 185 1.96 0.84 -14.40
N LEU A 186 1.15 1.31 -13.46
CA LEU A 186 1.62 1.87 -12.19
C LEU A 186 2.26 0.78 -11.34
N ALA A 187 3.41 1.10 -10.77
CA ALA A 187 4.15 0.26 -9.83
C ALA A 187 3.66 0.44 -8.38
N ASP A 188 2.97 1.54 -8.05
CA ASP A 188 2.30 1.72 -6.76
C ASP A 188 1.12 2.69 -6.76
N ASN A 189 0.20 2.51 -5.80
CA ASN A 189 -0.94 3.39 -5.57
C ASN A 189 -0.51 4.86 -5.38
N SER A 190 0.68 5.11 -4.82
CA SER A 190 1.16 6.48 -4.63
C SER A 190 1.34 7.25 -5.93
N GLU A 191 1.52 6.57 -7.07
CA GLU A 191 1.70 7.22 -8.37
C GLU A 191 0.42 7.92 -8.85
N LEU A 192 -0.75 7.48 -8.40
CA LEU A 192 -2.00 8.20 -8.64
C LEU A 192 -1.91 9.67 -8.15
N ARG A 193 -1.08 9.98 -7.16
CA ARG A 193 -0.89 11.34 -6.65
C ARG A 193 -0.27 12.30 -7.68
N ALA A 194 0.40 11.77 -8.70
CA ALA A 194 0.96 12.53 -9.81
C ALA A 194 -0.09 12.82 -10.90
N VAL A 195 -1.18 12.05 -10.96
CA VAL A 195 -2.24 12.29 -11.95
C VAL A 195 -2.89 13.66 -11.71
N GLN A 196 -3.27 14.32 -12.80
CA GLN A 196 -3.86 15.64 -12.78
C GLN A 196 -5.07 15.70 -11.81
N GLN A 197 -5.10 16.76 -10.99
CA GLN A 197 -6.15 17.04 -9.99
C GLN A 197 -6.32 16.02 -8.86
N VAL A 198 -5.45 15.01 -8.73
CA VAL A 198 -5.45 14.13 -7.54
C VAL A 198 -4.82 14.88 -6.36
N SER A 199 -5.67 15.59 -5.61
CA SER A 199 -5.25 16.31 -4.40
C SER A 199 -4.90 15.35 -3.26
N GLY A 200 -4.29 15.88 -2.19
CA GLY A 200 -4.06 15.08 -0.98
C GLY A 200 -5.36 14.59 -0.32
N ASP A 201 -6.44 15.35 -0.41
CA ASP A 201 -7.75 14.97 0.09
C ASP A 201 -8.36 13.83 -0.73
N VAL A 202 -8.37 13.98 -2.05
CA VAL A 202 -8.80 12.93 -2.99
C VAL A 202 -8.02 11.64 -2.75
N MET A 203 -6.68 11.73 -2.65
CA MET A 203 -5.85 10.56 -2.43
C MET A 203 -6.19 9.84 -1.12
N ASN A 204 -6.46 10.57 -0.03
CA ASN A 204 -6.85 9.97 1.25
C ASN A 204 -8.21 9.25 1.15
N LYS A 205 -9.16 9.82 0.40
CA LYS A 205 -10.48 9.23 0.18
C LYS A 205 -10.42 7.95 -0.65
N ILE A 206 -9.68 7.97 -1.77
CA ILE A 206 -9.65 6.85 -2.72
C ILE A 206 -8.66 5.75 -2.34
N ALA A 207 -7.56 6.05 -1.62
CA ALA A 207 -6.50 5.09 -1.30
C ALA A 207 -6.97 3.73 -0.74
N PRO A 208 -8.00 3.65 0.12
CA PRO A 208 -8.52 2.37 0.63
C PRO A 208 -9.16 1.49 -0.46
N TYR A 209 -9.69 2.09 -1.53
CA TYR A 209 -10.49 1.42 -2.56
C TYR A 209 -9.68 0.96 -3.77
N ILE A 210 -8.44 1.41 -3.91
CA ILE A 210 -7.61 1.17 -5.10
C ILE A 210 -6.40 0.29 -4.83
N CYS A 211 -5.91 -0.35 -5.88
CA CYS A 211 -4.65 -1.05 -5.93
C CYS A 211 -3.95 -0.87 -7.28
N THR A 212 -2.68 -1.27 -7.32
CA THR A 212 -1.79 -1.29 -8.48
C THR A 212 -1.10 -2.65 -8.51
N LEU A 213 -1.85 -3.64 -8.99
CA LEU A 213 -1.35 -4.98 -9.21
C LEU A 213 -0.61 -5.03 -10.55
N PRO A 214 0.48 -5.81 -10.69
CA PRO A 214 1.25 -5.92 -11.93
C PRO A 214 0.52 -6.79 -12.98
N THR A 215 -0.73 -6.44 -13.27
CA THR A 215 -1.62 -7.05 -14.25
C THR A 215 -2.63 -6.01 -14.71
N ASP A 216 -3.04 -6.10 -15.97
CA ASP A 216 -4.17 -5.38 -16.55
C ASP A 216 -5.48 -6.18 -16.48
N ASP A 217 -5.45 -7.44 -16.00
CA ASP A 217 -6.65 -8.25 -15.77
C ASP A 217 -7.20 -8.07 -14.35
N TRP A 218 -8.00 -7.02 -14.17
CA TRP A 218 -8.67 -6.78 -12.90
C TRP A 218 -9.80 -7.79 -12.66
N ARG A 219 -9.67 -8.47 -11.51
CA ARG A 219 -10.63 -9.44 -10.96
C ARG A 219 -10.87 -9.10 -9.49
N LEU A 220 -11.97 -8.42 -9.20
CA LEU A 220 -12.39 -8.06 -7.85
C LEU A 220 -12.87 -9.30 -7.09
N ASN A 221 -12.15 -9.71 -6.06
CA ASN A 221 -12.58 -10.79 -5.18
C ASN A 221 -13.68 -10.29 -4.22
N ILE A 222 -14.92 -10.69 -4.50
CA ILE A 222 -16.10 -10.31 -3.70
C ILE A 222 -16.11 -10.95 -2.31
N ASN A 223 -15.44 -12.09 -2.14
CA ASN A 223 -15.44 -12.84 -0.89
C ASN A 223 -14.55 -12.22 0.19
N THR A 224 -13.72 -11.24 -0.18
CA THR A 224 -12.79 -10.53 0.70
C THR A 224 -13.01 -9.02 0.72
N LEU A 225 -13.99 -8.52 -0.03
CA LEU A 225 -14.36 -7.10 0.01
C LEU A 225 -15.02 -6.77 1.36
N GLU A 226 -14.45 -5.83 2.09
CA GLU A 226 -14.99 -5.40 3.39
C GLU A 226 -16.26 -4.55 3.19
N PRO A 227 -17.25 -4.60 4.11
CA PRO A 227 -18.48 -3.80 4.01
C PRO A 227 -18.23 -2.29 3.88
N ASP A 228 -17.15 -1.78 4.48
CA ASP A 228 -16.77 -0.36 4.38
C ASP A 228 -16.28 0.03 2.98
N HIS A 229 -15.99 -0.94 2.10
CA HIS A 229 -15.63 -0.70 0.69
C HIS A 229 -16.82 -0.88 -0.28
N ALA A 230 -18.06 -0.92 0.23
CA ALA A 230 -19.28 -1.11 -0.56
C ALA A 230 -19.43 -0.13 -1.74
N LYS A 231 -18.89 1.10 -1.63
CA LYS A 231 -18.90 2.12 -2.70
C LYS A 231 -18.25 1.65 -4.00
N LEU A 232 -17.32 0.70 -3.95
CA LEU A 232 -16.78 0.08 -5.16
C LEU A 232 -17.84 -0.72 -5.93
N LEU A 233 -18.70 -1.47 -5.22
CA LEU A 233 -19.81 -2.16 -5.86
C LEU A 233 -20.85 -1.17 -6.40
N VAL A 234 -21.14 -0.09 -5.66
CA VAL A 234 -22.02 0.99 -6.14
C VAL A 234 -21.50 1.56 -7.47
N ALA A 235 -20.20 1.84 -7.57
CA ALA A 235 -19.58 2.33 -8.79
C ALA A 235 -19.67 1.30 -9.95
N MET A 236 -19.45 0.01 -9.67
CA MET A 236 -19.54 -1.05 -10.68
C MET A 236 -20.95 -1.32 -11.20
N PHE A 237 -21.96 -1.15 -10.35
CA PHE A 237 -23.37 -1.43 -10.67
C PHE A 237 -24.21 -0.15 -10.81
N SER A 238 -23.56 1.01 -10.96
CA SER A 238 -24.22 2.30 -11.08
C SER A 238 -25.11 2.36 -12.34
N PRO A 239 -26.29 3.02 -12.29
CA PRO A 239 -26.93 3.67 -11.13
C PRO A 239 -27.87 2.76 -10.32
N HIS A 240 -27.78 1.44 -10.47
CA HIS A 240 -28.81 0.49 -10.04
C HIS A 240 -28.58 -0.17 -8.66
N LEU A 241 -27.48 0.13 -7.97
CA LEU A 241 -27.18 -0.38 -6.64
C LEU A 241 -26.93 0.77 -5.66
N SER A 242 -27.69 0.83 -4.57
CA SER A 242 -27.48 1.83 -3.52
C SER A 242 -26.33 1.44 -2.57
N GLU A 243 -25.69 2.40 -1.91
CA GLU A 243 -24.66 2.12 -0.88
C GLU A 243 -25.22 1.24 0.26
N GLY A 244 -26.46 1.48 0.68
CA GLY A 244 -27.11 0.69 1.72
C GLY A 244 -27.30 -0.77 1.30
N ASP A 245 -27.76 -1.01 0.07
CA ASP A 245 -27.94 -2.37 -0.45
C ASP A 245 -26.59 -3.07 -0.67
N ALA A 246 -25.59 -2.35 -1.18
CA ALA A 246 -24.23 -2.87 -1.34
C ALA A 246 -23.60 -3.26 0.01
N LYS A 247 -23.79 -2.45 1.05
CA LYS A 247 -23.30 -2.76 2.41
C LYS A 247 -24.02 -3.97 2.99
N ASN A 248 -25.36 -4.01 2.90
CA ASN A 248 -26.14 -5.15 3.36
C ASN A 248 -25.75 -6.45 2.63
N LEU A 249 -25.46 -6.37 1.33
CA LEU A 249 -24.98 -7.49 0.52
C LEU A 249 -23.65 -8.04 1.04
N LEU A 250 -22.70 -7.16 1.41
CA LEU A 250 -21.42 -7.57 1.98
C LEU A 250 -21.53 -8.09 3.42
N GLU A 251 -22.41 -7.50 4.24
CA GLU A 251 -22.67 -7.94 5.62
C GLU A 251 -23.40 -9.29 5.67
N SER A 252 -24.25 -9.58 4.67
CA SER A 252 -24.96 -10.85 4.53
C SER A 252 -24.17 -11.93 3.79
N ARG A 253 -22.91 -11.66 3.43
CA ARG A 253 -22.02 -12.63 2.79
C ARG A 253 -21.99 -13.94 3.60
N PRO A 254 -22.15 -15.11 2.94
CA PRO A 254 -22.02 -16.39 3.62
C PRO A 254 -20.68 -16.54 4.34
N PHE A 255 -20.62 -17.36 5.39
CA PHE A 255 -19.40 -17.55 6.18
C PHE A 255 -18.19 -17.95 5.31
N ASP A 256 -18.38 -18.89 4.37
CA ASP A 256 -17.36 -19.33 3.42
C ASP A 256 -17.37 -18.53 2.10
N GLY A 257 -18.06 -17.39 2.08
CA GLY A 257 -18.28 -16.57 0.89
C GLY A 257 -19.22 -17.21 -0.14
N TRP A 258 -19.38 -16.53 -1.26
CA TRP A 258 -20.08 -17.06 -2.43
C TRP A 258 -19.20 -18.05 -3.18
N ALA A 259 -19.77 -19.21 -3.55
CA ALA A 259 -19.06 -20.24 -4.31
C ALA A 259 -18.77 -19.83 -5.77
N SER A 260 -19.51 -18.87 -6.32
CA SER A 260 -19.32 -18.38 -7.68
C SER A 260 -19.81 -16.94 -7.82
N VAL A 261 -19.35 -16.26 -8.87
CA VAL A 261 -19.85 -14.92 -9.23
C VAL A 261 -21.35 -14.96 -9.57
N ASP A 262 -21.83 -16.06 -10.16
CA ASP A 262 -23.26 -16.22 -10.47
C ASP A 262 -24.13 -16.28 -9.21
N ASN A 263 -23.65 -16.96 -8.15
CA ASN A 263 -24.35 -16.99 -6.87
C ASN A 263 -24.45 -15.59 -6.25
N PHE A 264 -23.38 -14.81 -6.34
CA PHE A 264 -23.39 -13.41 -5.91
C PHE A 264 -24.38 -12.56 -6.73
N LEU A 265 -24.36 -12.66 -8.06
CA LEU A 265 -25.25 -11.89 -8.94
C LEU A 265 -26.73 -12.27 -8.82
N ALA A 266 -27.02 -13.43 -8.24
CA ALA A 266 -28.36 -13.94 -7.94
C ALA A 266 -28.92 -13.43 -6.60
N GLU A 267 -28.13 -12.73 -5.78
CA GLU A 267 -28.58 -12.17 -4.51
C GLU A 267 -29.71 -11.16 -4.69
N ALA A 268 -30.64 -11.13 -3.74
CA ALA A 268 -31.86 -10.31 -3.83
C ALA A 268 -31.55 -8.81 -3.96
N ALA A 269 -30.46 -8.33 -3.33
CA ALA A 269 -30.00 -6.95 -3.43
C ALA A 269 -29.64 -6.53 -4.87
N LEU A 270 -29.30 -7.49 -5.73
CA LEU A 270 -28.96 -7.24 -7.14
C LEU A 270 -30.13 -7.53 -8.09
N ALA A 271 -31.31 -7.90 -7.60
CA ALA A 271 -32.43 -8.28 -8.46
C ALA A 271 -32.93 -7.14 -9.36
N ALA A 272 -32.82 -5.89 -8.90
CA ALA A 272 -33.23 -4.69 -9.64
C ALA A 272 -32.18 -4.18 -10.64
N VAL A 273 -30.95 -4.70 -10.59
CA VAL A 273 -29.87 -4.32 -11.50
C VAL A 273 -30.14 -4.92 -12.88
N GLU A 274 -30.08 -4.08 -13.92
CA GLU A 274 -30.28 -4.49 -15.30
C GLU A 274 -29.28 -5.57 -15.73
N SER A 275 -29.74 -6.56 -16.52
CA SER A 275 -28.90 -7.67 -16.97
C SER A 275 -27.65 -7.19 -17.73
N LYS A 276 -27.75 -6.10 -18.50
CA LYS A 276 -26.60 -5.54 -19.22
C LYS A 276 -25.50 -5.08 -18.26
N VAL A 277 -25.87 -4.36 -17.20
CA VAL A 277 -24.92 -3.88 -16.18
C VAL A 277 -24.32 -5.05 -15.42
N LYS A 278 -25.12 -6.09 -15.12
CA LYS A 278 -24.59 -7.32 -14.51
C LYS A 278 -23.56 -8.00 -15.40
N GLU A 279 -23.82 -8.14 -16.70
CA GLU A 279 -22.88 -8.79 -17.62
C GLU A 279 -21.59 -7.96 -17.82
N GLU A 280 -21.67 -6.64 -17.82
CA GLU A 280 -20.49 -5.77 -17.85
C GLU A 280 -19.65 -5.92 -16.58
N ALA A 281 -20.28 -5.83 -15.40
CA ALA A 281 -19.60 -5.98 -14.11
C ALA A 281 -19.04 -7.39 -13.91
N LYS A 282 -19.77 -8.44 -14.31
CA LYS A 282 -19.40 -9.86 -14.17
C LYS A 282 -18.03 -10.19 -14.74
N GLN A 283 -17.61 -9.50 -15.80
CA GLN A 283 -16.30 -9.68 -16.41
C GLN A 283 -15.13 -9.32 -15.48
N TYR A 284 -15.38 -8.51 -14.45
CA TYR A 284 -14.37 -8.02 -13.52
C TYR A 284 -14.54 -8.57 -12.10
N LEU A 285 -15.52 -9.46 -11.87
CA LEU A 285 -15.74 -10.08 -10.56
C LEU A 285 -15.07 -11.46 -10.51
N ALA A 286 -14.62 -11.84 -9.32
CA ALA A 286 -14.08 -13.15 -9.02
C ALA A 286 -14.41 -13.58 -7.58
N VAL A 287 -14.27 -14.86 -7.30
CA VAL A 287 -14.38 -15.48 -5.96
C VAL A 287 -13.04 -16.07 -5.50
N ASP A 288 -11.98 -15.81 -6.24
CA ASP A 288 -10.62 -16.31 -6.03
C ASP A 288 -9.63 -15.15 -6.14
N SER A 289 -8.41 -15.34 -5.63
CA SER A 289 -7.34 -14.33 -5.67
C SER A 289 -5.97 -14.96 -5.86
N ALA A 290 -5.16 -14.29 -6.68
CA ALA A 290 -3.77 -14.58 -6.97
C ALA A 290 -2.82 -13.64 -6.23
N TYR A 291 -3.29 -12.49 -5.70
CA TYR A 291 -2.45 -11.46 -5.11
C TYR A 291 -2.78 -11.21 -3.65
N PHE A 292 -1.76 -11.32 -2.80
CA PHE A 292 -1.88 -11.09 -1.35
C PHE A 292 -0.80 -10.11 -0.88
N GLU A 293 -1.06 -9.37 0.19
CA GLU A 293 -0.05 -8.55 0.85
C GLU A 293 0.12 -8.98 2.29
N LEU A 294 1.36 -9.30 2.66
CA LEU A 294 1.76 -9.37 4.05
C LEU A 294 2.11 -7.96 4.52
N ASP A 295 1.39 -7.43 5.51
CA ASP A 295 1.75 -6.21 6.24
C ASP A 295 2.18 -6.60 7.65
N ALA A 296 3.48 -6.48 7.92
CA ALA A 296 4.09 -6.94 9.16
C ALA A 296 5.03 -5.91 9.76
N GLN A 297 4.98 -5.77 11.08
CA GLN A 297 5.92 -5.02 11.90
C GLN A 297 6.67 -5.98 12.82
N ILE A 298 7.99 -5.92 12.76
CA ILE A 298 8.91 -6.70 13.58
C ILE A 298 9.59 -5.73 14.54
N LEU A 299 9.62 -6.08 15.82
CA LEU A 299 10.37 -5.39 16.85
C LEU A 299 11.40 -6.36 17.43
N VAL A 300 12.67 -5.99 17.39
CA VAL A 300 13.78 -6.72 18.04
C VAL A 300 14.54 -5.72 18.89
N ASP A 301 14.53 -5.91 20.22
CA ASP A 301 14.95 -4.89 21.18
C ASP A 301 14.28 -3.52 20.86
N ASP A 302 15.07 -2.49 20.57
CA ASP A 302 14.61 -1.15 20.17
C ASP A 302 14.53 -0.96 18.64
N SER A 303 14.89 -1.98 17.85
CA SER A 303 14.90 -1.91 16.38
C SER A 303 13.56 -2.34 15.79
N ARG A 304 12.93 -1.45 15.02
CA ARG A 304 11.64 -1.68 14.36
C ARG A 304 11.83 -1.77 12.84
N VAL A 305 11.29 -2.83 12.25
CA VAL A 305 11.19 -3.00 10.79
C VAL A 305 9.74 -3.25 10.42
N ARG A 306 9.18 -2.43 9.53
CA ARG A 306 7.90 -2.74 8.87
C ARG A 306 8.16 -3.15 7.43
N ILE A 307 7.55 -4.25 7.03
CA ILE A 307 7.58 -4.76 5.67
C ILE A 307 6.15 -4.89 5.13
N ARG A 308 5.96 -4.46 3.88
CA ARG A 308 4.79 -4.80 3.07
C ARG A 308 5.27 -5.60 1.86
N SER A 309 4.90 -6.88 1.83
CA SER A 309 5.34 -7.80 0.78
C SER A 309 4.15 -8.22 -0.05
N LEU A 310 4.19 -7.95 -1.36
CA LEU A 310 3.20 -8.44 -2.31
C LEU A 310 3.62 -9.85 -2.73
N LEU A 311 2.73 -10.80 -2.47
CA LEU A 311 2.82 -12.19 -2.88
C LEU A 311 1.90 -12.44 -4.08
N PHE A 312 2.35 -13.32 -4.96
CA PHE A 312 1.62 -13.73 -6.16
C PHE A 312 1.68 -15.24 -6.36
N SER A 313 0.56 -15.83 -6.77
CA SER A 313 0.44 -17.22 -7.22
C SER A 313 -0.29 -17.28 -8.54
N ASP A 314 0.39 -17.71 -9.61
CA ASP A 314 -0.19 -17.89 -10.94
C ASP A 314 -0.93 -19.22 -11.11
N ASN A 315 -0.47 -20.24 -10.39
CA ASN A 315 -0.90 -21.62 -10.52
C ASN A 315 -1.83 -22.09 -9.41
N ARG A 316 -2.17 -21.22 -8.46
CA ARG A 316 -3.01 -21.56 -7.29
C ARG A 316 -2.39 -22.68 -6.43
N GLU A 317 -1.06 -22.78 -6.42
CA GLU A 317 -0.32 -23.81 -5.67
C GLU A 317 0.91 -23.25 -4.97
N THR A 318 1.66 -22.35 -5.63
CA THR A 318 2.93 -21.81 -5.13
C THR A 318 2.85 -20.30 -5.01
N ALA A 319 3.19 -19.75 -3.84
CA ALA A 319 3.20 -18.32 -3.60
C ALA A 319 4.64 -17.76 -3.64
N THR A 320 4.84 -16.70 -4.43
CA THR A 320 6.14 -16.03 -4.59
C THR A 320 6.06 -14.57 -4.17
N VAL A 321 7.15 -14.03 -3.61
CA VAL A 321 7.21 -12.60 -3.26
C VAL A 321 7.70 -11.85 -4.48
N ILE A 322 6.87 -10.94 -4.99
CA ILE A 322 7.15 -10.18 -6.22
C ILE A 322 7.53 -8.72 -5.93
N ARG A 323 7.17 -8.19 -4.76
CA ARG A 323 7.52 -6.83 -4.33
C ARG A 323 7.71 -6.78 -2.82
N ARG A 324 8.73 -6.05 -2.36
CA ARG A 324 8.94 -5.72 -0.95
C ARG A 324 9.02 -4.22 -0.79
N ARG A 325 8.32 -3.70 0.21
CA ARG A 325 8.39 -2.30 0.61
C ARG A 325 8.74 -2.24 2.08
N PHE A 326 9.86 -1.57 2.36
CA PHE A 326 10.28 -1.30 3.72
C PHE A 326 9.82 0.10 4.12
N GLY A 327 9.29 0.23 5.33
CA GLY A 327 8.78 1.50 5.83
C GLY A 327 7.26 1.67 5.65
N GLY A 328 6.79 2.91 5.82
CA GLY A 328 5.37 3.23 6.00
C GLY A 328 4.99 3.23 7.48
N ILE A 329 4.64 4.39 8.03
CA ILE A 329 4.42 4.57 9.47
C ILE A 329 2.92 4.50 9.74
N SER A 330 2.44 3.53 10.52
CA SER A 330 1.03 3.47 10.97
C SER A 330 0.70 4.50 12.07
N GLU A 331 1.73 5.03 12.75
CA GLU A 331 1.60 5.81 14.00
C GLU A 331 2.00 7.29 13.88
N ARG A 332 2.35 7.81 12.69
CA ARG A 332 2.33 9.26 12.53
C ARG A 332 0.87 9.66 12.36
N VAL A 333 0.17 9.77 13.49
CA VAL A 333 -0.56 11.03 13.72
C VAL A 333 0.49 12.09 13.44
N SER A 334 0.43 12.63 12.22
CA SER A 334 1.06 13.90 11.97
C SER A 334 0.45 14.79 13.04
N ASP A 335 1.25 15.21 14.00
CA ASP A 335 1.01 16.51 14.62
C ASP A 335 0.99 17.49 13.44
N ARG A 336 -0.17 17.62 12.80
CA ARG A 336 -0.47 18.66 11.83
C ARG A 336 -0.83 19.89 12.66
N SER A 337 0.14 20.37 13.43
CA SER A 337 0.26 21.81 13.60
C SER A 337 1.28 22.27 12.56
N ALA A 338 0.81 22.40 11.32
CA ALA A 338 1.50 23.24 10.37
C ALA A 338 1.12 24.69 10.73
N GLU A 339 1.97 25.34 11.53
CA GLU A 339 2.42 26.66 11.10
C GLU A 339 3.34 26.49 9.87
#